data_AF-K1UTX2-F1
#
_entry.id   AF-K1UTX2-F1
#
_cell.length_a   1.000
_cell.length_b   1.000
_cell.length_c   1.000
_cell.angle_alpha   90.00
_cell.angle_beta   90.00
_cell.angle_gamma   90.00
#
_symmetry.space_group_name_H-M   'P 1'
#
loop_
_entity.id
_entity.type
_entity.pdbx_description
1 polymer ?
#
loop_
_entity_poly.entity_id
_entity_poly.type
_entity_poly.pdbx_seq_one_letter_code
_entity_poly.pdbx_strand_id
1 'polypeptide(L)'
;QDPDSKWMQYVNRILNEVDPHVIKMSALDYGFEAAFCGKKEINEMRVKHQCNIPWLILMDPTSACNLHCTGCWAAEYGNRLNLSFEDMDRIVTQGKELGIYLYFFTGGEPLVRKDDIIRLCEKHDDCGFHAFTNGTLIDEKILPGDEAGRQLLRSYQSGRLRRSERLTPRQGRV
;
A
#
# COMPACT_ATOMS: atom_id res chain seq x y z
N GLN A 1 9.41 -19.81 -27.27
CA GLN A 1 9.58 -18.67 -26.35
C GLN A 1 11.06 -18.59 -26.03
N ASP A 2 11.66 -17.41 -26.17
CA ASP A 2 13.10 -17.22 -25.98
C ASP A 2 13.43 -17.18 -24.47
N PRO A 3 14.17 -18.17 -23.94
CA PRO A 3 14.55 -18.22 -22.52
C PRO A 3 15.40 -17.01 -22.09
N ASP A 4 16.06 -16.34 -23.03
CA ASP A 4 16.94 -15.19 -22.80
C ASP A 4 16.26 -13.83 -22.96
N SER A 5 14.93 -13.82 -23.14
CA SER A 5 14.19 -12.56 -23.14
C SER A 5 14.32 -11.85 -21.79
N LYS A 6 14.47 -10.51 -21.82
CA LYS A 6 14.56 -9.68 -20.61
C LYS A 6 13.41 -9.93 -19.63
N TRP A 7 12.21 -10.21 -20.14
CA TRP A 7 11.04 -10.54 -19.35
C TRP A 7 11.17 -11.87 -18.62
N MET A 8 11.72 -12.88 -19.29
CA MET A 8 11.95 -14.19 -18.67
C MET A 8 13.01 -14.10 -17.57
N GLN A 9 14.05 -13.28 -17.76
CA GLN A 9 15.05 -13.02 -16.72
C GLN A 9 14.43 -12.36 -15.47
N TYR A 10 13.53 -11.39 -15.63
CA TYR A 10 12.82 -10.79 -14.50
C TYR A 10 11.89 -11.77 -13.80
N VAL A 11 11.14 -12.58 -14.55
CA VAL A 11 10.27 -13.62 -13.98
C VAL A 11 11.09 -14.65 -13.21
N ASN A 12 12.18 -15.17 -13.80
CA ASN A 12 13.07 -16.12 -13.14
C ASN A 12 13.68 -15.52 -11.86
N ARG A 13 14.08 -14.25 -11.89
CA ARG A 13 14.59 -13.57 -10.70
C ARG A 13 13.54 -13.47 -9.60
N ILE A 14 12.30 -13.09 -9.94
CA ILE A 14 11.20 -13.04 -8.98
C ILE A 14 10.95 -14.43 -8.38
N LEU A 15 10.90 -15.48 -9.21
CA LEU A 15 10.65 -16.84 -8.76
C LEU A 15 11.78 -17.39 -7.87
N ASN A 16 13.02 -16.96 -8.08
CA ASN A 16 14.19 -17.48 -7.37
C ASN A 16 14.56 -16.67 -6.11
N GLU A 17 14.31 -15.36 -6.09
CA GLU A 17 14.75 -14.47 -5.01
C GLU A 17 13.63 -14.09 -4.03
N VAL A 18 12.36 -14.23 -4.44
CA VAL A 18 11.22 -13.92 -3.58
C VAL A 18 10.78 -15.18 -2.85
N ASP A 19 10.44 -15.04 -1.57
CA ASP A 19 9.92 -16.12 -0.75
C ASP A 19 8.72 -16.82 -1.46
N PRO A 20 8.69 -18.16 -1.57
CA PRO A 20 7.65 -18.88 -2.30
C PRO A 20 6.23 -18.66 -1.74
N HIS A 21 6.10 -18.46 -0.44
CA HIS A 21 4.82 -18.15 0.19
C HIS A 21 4.37 -16.74 -0.21
N VAL A 22 5.30 -15.79 -0.26
CA VAL A 22 5.07 -14.40 -0.72
C VAL A 22 4.63 -14.35 -2.19
N ILE A 23 5.14 -15.24 -3.05
CA ILE A 23 4.68 -15.39 -4.45
C ILE A 23 3.26 -15.99 -4.49
N LYS A 24 3.00 -17.04 -3.70
CA LYS A 24 1.71 -17.72 -3.64
C LYS A 24 0.60 -16.78 -3.19
N MET A 25 0.81 -16.02 -2.11
CA MET A 25 -0.18 -15.05 -1.62
C MET A 25 -0.40 -13.96 -2.67
N SER A 26 0.65 -13.39 -3.26
CA SER A 26 0.46 -12.44 -4.38
C SER A 26 -0.33 -13.01 -5.54
N ALA A 27 -0.12 -14.27 -5.93
CA ALA A 27 -0.88 -14.89 -7.00
C ALA A 27 -2.35 -15.11 -6.61
N LEU A 28 -2.66 -15.36 -5.33
CA LEU A 28 -4.02 -15.50 -4.82
C LEU A 28 -4.70 -14.13 -4.67
N ASP A 29 -4.07 -13.18 -3.99
CA ASP A 29 -4.63 -11.87 -3.68
C ASP A 29 -4.81 -11.02 -4.95
N TYR A 30 -3.76 -10.91 -5.79
CA TYR A 30 -3.84 -10.16 -7.05
C TYR A 30 -4.51 -10.96 -8.16
N GLY A 31 -4.22 -12.26 -8.23
CA GLY A 31 -4.61 -13.07 -9.36
C GLY A 31 -6.01 -13.65 -9.24
N PHE A 32 -6.49 -13.99 -8.04
CA PHE A 32 -7.78 -14.64 -7.84
C PHE A 32 -8.86 -13.66 -7.38
N GLU A 33 -8.62 -12.94 -6.28
CA GLU A 33 -9.64 -12.05 -5.69
C GLU A 33 -9.81 -10.75 -6.47
N ALA A 34 -8.72 -10.02 -6.74
CA ALA A 34 -8.81 -8.75 -7.46
C ALA A 34 -9.17 -8.90 -8.95
N ALA A 35 -8.65 -9.92 -9.63
CA ALA A 35 -8.81 -10.06 -11.08
C ALA A 35 -10.07 -10.81 -11.52
N PHE A 36 -10.54 -11.82 -10.76
CA PHE A 36 -11.71 -12.63 -11.16
C PHE A 36 -12.97 -12.32 -10.34
N CYS A 37 -12.91 -12.33 -9.01
CA CYS A 37 -14.07 -12.03 -8.16
C CYS A 37 -14.45 -10.54 -8.22
N GLY A 38 -13.48 -9.66 -7.99
CA GLY A 38 -13.69 -8.21 -7.99
C GLY A 38 -14.15 -7.67 -9.34
N LYS A 39 -13.60 -8.16 -10.46
CA LYS A 39 -13.92 -7.63 -11.79
C LYS A 39 -15.38 -7.84 -12.20
N LYS A 40 -15.98 -8.97 -11.84
CA LYS A 40 -17.40 -9.23 -12.14
C LYS A 40 -18.28 -8.29 -11.31
N GLU A 41 -18.06 -8.25 -10.00
CA GLU A 41 -18.82 -7.42 -9.06
C GLU A 41 -18.72 -5.93 -9.42
N ILE A 42 -17.51 -5.44 -9.69
CA ILE A 42 -17.26 -4.05 -10.13
C ILE A 42 -18.08 -3.72 -11.38
N ASN A 43 -18.16 -4.63 -12.37
CA ASN A 43 -18.93 -4.37 -13.59
C ASN A 43 -20.44 -4.33 -13.33
N GLU A 44 -20.95 -5.23 -12.49
CA GLU A 44 -22.36 -5.23 -12.08
C GLU A 44 -22.70 -3.93 -11.31
N MET A 45 -21.83 -3.51 -10.39
CA MET A 45 -21.99 -2.28 -9.62
C MET A 45 -21.88 -1.02 -10.49
N ARG A 46 -21.03 -1.00 -11.53
CA ARG A 46 -20.97 0.10 -12.51
C ARG A 46 -22.31 0.29 -13.22
N VAL A 47 -22.94 -0.81 -13.63
CA VAL A 47 -24.26 -0.76 -14.27
C VAL A 47 -25.32 -0.36 -13.26
N LYS A 48 -25.32 -0.93 -12.06
CA LYS A 48 -26.32 -0.62 -11.02
C LYS A 48 -26.29 0.85 -10.58
N HIS A 49 -25.10 1.39 -10.31
CA HIS A 49 -24.92 2.74 -9.80
C HIS A 49 -24.76 3.80 -10.90
N GLN A 50 -24.71 3.39 -12.17
CA GLN A 50 -24.53 4.28 -13.33
C GLN A 50 -23.29 5.18 -13.17
N CYS A 51 -22.22 4.66 -12.58
CA CYS A 51 -20.99 5.38 -12.32
C CYS A 51 -19.77 4.46 -12.46
N ASN A 52 -18.58 5.05 -12.57
CA ASN A 52 -17.36 4.26 -12.60
C ASN A 52 -16.99 3.79 -11.18
N ILE A 53 -16.93 2.47 -11.00
CA ILE A 53 -16.44 1.86 -9.76
C ILE A 53 -14.93 1.61 -9.92
N PRO A 54 -14.09 2.17 -9.04
CA PRO A 54 -12.65 1.94 -9.09
C PRO A 54 -12.34 0.48 -8.72
N TRP A 55 -11.18 -0.01 -9.14
CA TRP A 55 -10.70 -1.35 -8.75
C TRP A 55 -9.69 -1.29 -7.60
N LEU A 56 -9.27 -0.09 -7.22
CA LEU A 56 -8.31 0.22 -6.16
C LEU A 56 -8.70 1.53 -5.47
N ILE A 57 -8.53 1.59 -4.15
CA ILE A 57 -8.64 2.83 -3.38
C ILE A 57 -7.27 3.23 -2.85
N LEU A 58 -6.89 4.48 -3.08
CA LEU A 58 -5.72 5.11 -2.46
C LEU A 58 -6.22 5.97 -1.29
N MET A 59 -5.69 5.73 -0.10
CA MET A 59 -6.20 6.27 1.16
C MET A 59 -5.05 6.82 2.01
N ASP A 60 -5.24 8.00 2.58
CA ASP A 60 -4.30 8.63 3.51
C ASP A 60 -4.79 8.42 4.95
N PRO A 61 -4.18 7.51 5.76
CA PRO A 61 -4.59 7.30 7.15
C PRO A 61 -4.33 8.54 8.04
N THR A 62 -3.35 9.33 7.66
CA THR A 62 -2.87 10.52 8.38
C THR A 62 -2.20 11.48 7.40
N SER A 63 -2.20 12.78 7.71
CA SER A 63 -1.32 13.74 7.05
C SER A 63 0.01 13.93 7.81
N ALA A 64 0.16 13.36 9.00
CA ALA A 64 1.36 13.50 9.82
C ALA A 64 2.54 12.72 9.23
N CYS A 65 3.73 13.31 9.23
CA CYS A 65 4.97 12.69 8.77
C CYS A 65 6.10 12.95 9.77
N ASN A 66 7.01 11.99 9.90
CA ASN A 66 8.23 12.13 10.70
C ASN A 66 9.40 12.78 9.93
N LEU A 67 9.21 13.18 8.67
CA LEU A 67 10.18 13.87 7.83
C LEU A 67 9.59 15.17 7.24
N HIS A 68 10.46 16.05 6.75
CA HIS A 68 10.11 17.35 6.14
C HIS A 68 10.75 17.51 4.76
N CYS A 69 10.30 16.71 3.78
CA CYS A 69 10.88 16.69 2.44
C CYS A 69 10.54 17.96 1.64
N THR A 70 11.53 18.50 0.93
CA THR A 70 11.32 19.61 -0.02
C THR A 70 10.39 19.15 -1.16
N GLY A 71 9.31 19.89 -1.40
CA GLY A 71 8.33 19.57 -2.44
C GLY A 71 7.31 18.49 -2.04
N CYS A 72 7.19 18.18 -0.75
CA CYS A 72 6.16 17.26 -0.26
C CYS A 72 4.78 17.94 -0.25
N TRP A 73 3.86 17.45 -1.08
CA TRP A 73 2.46 17.89 -1.07
C TRP A 73 1.76 17.58 0.27
N ALA A 74 2.05 16.43 0.89
CA ALA A 74 1.42 16.03 2.16
C ALA A 74 1.80 16.95 3.33
N ALA A 75 3.00 17.55 3.31
CA ALA A 75 3.47 18.45 4.35
C ALA A 75 2.64 19.75 4.44
N GLU A 76 1.97 20.15 3.35
CA GLU A 76 1.12 21.35 3.31
C GLU A 76 -0.12 21.24 4.22
N TYR A 77 -0.55 20.02 4.54
CA TYR A 77 -1.73 19.75 5.38
C TYR A 77 -1.41 19.66 6.88
N GLY A 78 -0.12 19.69 7.26
CA GLY A 78 0.31 19.49 8.65
C GLY A 78 -0.13 18.12 9.20
N ASN A 79 -0.57 18.06 10.46
CA ASN A 79 -1.02 16.82 11.13
C ASN A 79 -2.52 16.79 11.45
N ARG A 80 -3.32 17.62 10.77
CA ARG A 80 -4.72 17.87 11.15
C ARG A 80 -5.71 16.89 10.52
N LEU A 81 -5.32 16.20 9.46
CA LEU A 81 -6.20 15.29 8.72
C LEU A 81 -5.85 13.85 9.09
N ASN A 82 -6.74 13.17 9.80
CA ASN A 82 -6.54 11.81 10.27
C ASN A 82 -7.88 11.07 10.20
N LEU A 83 -7.90 9.88 9.58
CA LEU A 83 -9.08 9.01 9.58
C LEU A 83 -9.17 8.27 10.91
N SER A 84 -10.33 8.12 11.52
CA SER A 84 -10.44 7.16 12.63
C SER A 84 -10.20 5.73 12.12
N PHE A 85 -9.86 4.80 13.00
CA PHE A 85 -9.79 3.38 12.61
C PHE A 85 -11.13 2.92 12.03
N GLU A 86 -12.22 3.36 12.67
CA GLU A 86 -13.60 3.06 12.30
C GLU A 86 -13.97 3.62 10.92
N ASP A 87 -13.41 4.77 10.53
CA ASP A 87 -13.59 5.30 9.18
C ASP A 87 -12.86 4.45 8.14
N MET A 88 -11.61 4.06 8.41
CA MET A 88 -10.84 3.19 7.50
C MET A 88 -11.52 1.83 7.31
N ASP A 89 -11.93 1.21 8.41
CA ASP A 89 -12.70 -0.05 8.43
C ASP A 89 -14.01 0.06 7.63
N ARG A 90 -14.75 1.16 7.83
CA ARG A 90 -15.99 1.42 7.08
C ARG A 90 -15.73 1.60 5.58
N ILE A 91 -14.65 2.30 5.21
CA ILE A 91 -14.25 2.49 3.80
C ILE A 91 -13.92 1.13 3.16
N VAL A 92 -13.13 0.28 3.82
CA VAL A 92 -12.78 -1.04 3.29
C VAL A 92 -14.01 -1.93 3.18
N THR A 93 -14.87 -1.94 4.21
CA THR A 93 -16.13 -2.71 4.19
C THR A 93 -17.01 -2.30 3.02
N GLN A 94 -17.23 -0.99 2.81
CA GLN A 94 -18.00 -0.49 1.67
C GLN A 94 -17.33 -0.76 0.33
N GLY A 95 -16.00 -0.68 0.27
CA GLY A 95 -15.25 -1.01 -0.94
C GLY A 95 -15.44 -2.47 -1.34
N LYS A 96 -15.45 -3.40 -0.39
CA LYS A 96 -15.72 -4.82 -0.66
C LYS A 96 -17.12 -5.06 -1.23
N GLU A 97 -18.13 -4.36 -0.73
CA GLU A 97 -19.51 -4.40 -1.29
C GLU A 97 -19.56 -3.92 -2.75
N LEU A 98 -18.57 -3.13 -3.18
CA LEU A 98 -18.42 -2.66 -4.56
C LEU A 98 -17.46 -3.53 -5.40
N GLY A 99 -16.89 -4.60 -4.82
CA GLY A 99 -15.92 -5.47 -5.46
C GLY A 99 -14.47 -4.97 -5.40
N ILE A 100 -14.16 -4.03 -4.50
CA ILE A 100 -12.83 -3.44 -4.33
C ILE A 100 -12.07 -4.18 -3.24
N TYR A 101 -10.97 -4.83 -3.63
CA TYR A 101 -10.12 -5.63 -2.75
C TYR A 101 -8.68 -5.13 -2.69
N LEU A 102 -8.34 -3.97 -3.27
CA LEU A 102 -6.98 -3.46 -3.28
C LEU A 102 -6.91 -2.02 -2.74
N TYR A 103 -6.07 -1.81 -1.73
CA TYR A 103 -6.00 -0.57 -0.98
C TYR A 103 -4.55 -0.11 -0.78
N PHE A 104 -4.25 1.11 -1.21
CA PHE A 104 -2.92 1.70 -1.10
C PHE A 104 -2.92 2.80 -0.04
N PHE A 105 -2.07 2.68 0.97
CA PHE A 105 -1.82 3.69 1.98
C PHE A 105 -0.74 4.67 1.53
N THR A 106 -1.05 5.93 1.66
CA THR A 106 -0.15 7.07 1.43
C THR A 106 -0.17 7.96 2.67
N GLY A 107 -0.22 9.29 2.52
CA GLY A 107 -0.55 10.24 3.58
C GLY A 107 0.52 10.48 4.64
N GLY A 108 1.12 11.67 4.64
CA GLY A 108 2.28 12.00 5.48
C GLY A 108 3.32 10.88 5.45
N GLU A 109 3.44 10.16 6.56
CA GLU A 109 4.01 8.82 6.62
C GLU A 109 2.97 7.83 7.21
N PRO A 110 2.44 6.86 6.45
CA PRO A 110 1.40 5.96 6.94
C PRO A 110 1.84 5.16 8.18
N LEU A 111 3.13 4.78 8.27
CA LEU A 111 3.64 4.00 9.41
C LEU A 111 3.70 4.78 10.73
N VAL A 112 3.38 6.08 10.74
CA VAL A 112 3.07 6.81 11.98
C VAL A 112 1.87 6.19 12.70
N ARG A 113 0.95 5.56 11.95
CA ARG A 113 -0.23 4.84 12.46
C ARG A 113 -0.13 3.33 12.28
N LYS A 114 1.08 2.77 12.45
CA LYS A 114 1.35 1.35 12.18
C LYS A 114 0.37 0.39 12.88
N ASP A 115 0.02 0.64 14.14
CA ASP A 115 -0.83 -0.27 14.92
C ASP A 115 -2.26 -0.33 14.35
N ASP A 116 -2.82 0.81 13.94
CA ASP A 116 -4.14 0.87 13.29
C ASP A 116 -4.12 0.18 11.91
N ILE A 117 -3.05 0.39 11.16
CA ILE A 117 -2.88 -0.19 9.83
C ILE A 117 -2.77 -1.71 9.91
N ILE A 118 -1.93 -2.23 10.83
CA ILE A 118 -1.78 -3.66 11.08
C ILE A 118 -3.14 -4.26 11.47
N ARG A 119 -3.85 -3.63 12.42
CA ARG A 119 -5.18 -4.08 12.85
C ARG A 119 -6.19 -4.09 11.70
N LEU A 120 -6.10 -3.14 10.76
CA LEU A 120 -6.98 -3.07 9.59
C LEU A 120 -6.69 -4.20 8.61
N CYS A 121 -5.40 -4.47 8.37
CA CYS A 121 -4.91 -5.59 7.56
C CYS A 121 -5.40 -6.94 8.13
N GLU A 122 -5.25 -7.17 9.44
CA GLU A 122 -5.72 -8.38 10.11
C GLU A 122 -7.24 -8.55 10.02
N LYS A 123 -8.00 -7.45 10.11
CA LYS A 123 -9.46 -7.48 10.02
C LYS A 123 -9.98 -7.79 8.61
N HIS A 124 -9.23 -7.41 7.59
CA HIS A 124 -9.58 -7.55 6.18
C HIS A 124 -8.50 -8.35 5.44
N ASP A 125 -8.20 -9.54 5.94
CA ASP A 125 -7.23 -10.50 5.39
C ASP A 125 -7.59 -10.98 3.97
N ASP A 126 -8.83 -10.75 3.55
CA ASP A 126 -9.36 -10.98 2.20
C ASP A 126 -9.02 -9.86 1.18
N CYS A 127 -8.37 -8.78 1.62
CA CYS A 127 -7.94 -7.66 0.78
C CYS A 127 -6.43 -7.66 0.53
N GLY A 128 -5.96 -6.89 -0.46
CA GLY A 128 -4.56 -6.50 -0.61
C GLY A 128 -4.33 -5.10 -0.08
N PHE A 129 -3.34 -4.92 0.78
CA PHE A 129 -2.93 -3.62 1.32
C PHE A 129 -1.49 -3.30 0.95
N HIS A 130 -1.19 -2.06 0.57
CA HIS A 130 0.18 -1.63 0.28
C HIS A 130 0.46 -0.27 0.87
N ALA A 131 1.61 -0.06 1.50
CA ALA A 131 2.00 1.26 2.00
C ALA A 131 3.13 1.88 1.19
N PHE A 132 2.93 3.11 0.72
CA PHE A 132 4.03 3.97 0.27
C PHE A 132 4.65 4.64 1.48
N THR A 133 5.85 4.19 1.86
CA THR A 133 6.54 4.62 3.08
C THR A 133 7.95 5.11 2.78
N ASN A 134 8.44 6.04 3.60
CA ASN A 134 9.84 6.45 3.62
C ASN A 134 10.78 5.39 4.24
N GLY A 135 10.20 4.36 4.88
CA GLY A 135 10.91 3.20 5.42
C GLY A 135 11.60 3.42 6.77
N THR A 136 11.56 4.62 7.35
CA THR A 136 12.25 4.93 8.61
C THR A 136 11.57 4.35 9.85
N LEU A 137 10.31 3.94 9.74
CA LEU A 137 9.49 3.40 10.84
C LEU A 137 9.22 1.89 10.72
N ILE A 138 9.89 1.21 9.77
CA ILE A 138 9.82 -0.24 9.63
C ILE A 138 10.57 -0.89 10.81
N ASP A 139 9.86 -1.72 11.57
CA ASP A 139 10.39 -2.51 12.69
C ASP A 139 9.89 -3.96 12.60
N GLU A 140 10.25 -4.79 13.59
CA GLU A 140 9.93 -6.22 13.61
C GLU A 140 8.43 -6.53 13.48
N LYS A 141 7.55 -5.65 13.95
CA LYS A 141 6.09 -5.82 13.84
C LYS A 141 5.58 -5.71 12.40
N ILE A 142 6.32 -5.01 11.55
CA ILE A 142 5.99 -4.82 10.13
C ILE A 142 6.76 -5.84 9.28
N LEU A 143 7.80 -6.48 9.83
CA LEU A 143 8.60 -7.44 9.07
C LEU A 143 7.75 -8.62 8.61
N PRO A 144 8.10 -9.22 7.44
CA PRO A 144 7.34 -10.30 6.80
C PRO A 144 7.32 -11.62 7.60
N GLY A 145 7.72 -11.64 8.88
CA GLY A 145 7.43 -12.74 9.78
C GLY A 145 5.95 -12.82 10.14
N ASP A 146 5.30 -11.66 10.31
CA ASP A 146 3.89 -11.53 10.68
C ASP A 146 2.98 -11.39 9.45
N GLU A 147 1.78 -11.99 9.52
CA GLU A 147 0.80 -12.06 8.43
C GLU A 147 0.40 -10.66 7.92
N ALA A 148 0.21 -9.70 8.84
CA ALA A 148 -0.05 -8.30 8.53
C ALA A 148 1.16 -7.57 7.90
N GLY A 149 2.38 -7.88 8.35
CA GLY A 149 3.62 -7.34 7.79
C GLY A 149 3.89 -7.78 6.35
N ARG A 150 3.46 -9.00 6.00
CA ARG A 150 3.58 -9.55 4.63
C ARG A 150 2.70 -8.84 3.60
N GLN A 151 1.55 -8.32 4.04
CA GLN A 151 0.61 -7.59 3.21
C GLN A 151 1.19 -6.19 2.89
N LEU A 152 1.63 -5.46 3.92
CA LEU A 152 1.95 -4.03 3.86
C LEU A 152 3.18 -3.64 3.00
N LEU A 153 4.17 -4.53 2.89
CA LEU A 153 5.57 -4.15 2.61
C LEU A 153 5.97 -4.35 1.13
N ARG A 154 5.32 -3.67 0.19
CA ARG A 154 5.66 -3.81 -1.26
C ARG A 154 5.77 -2.53 -2.08
N SER A 155 5.84 -1.36 -1.46
CA SER A 155 6.10 -0.10 -2.17
C SER A 155 7.21 0.72 -1.51
N TYR A 156 8.45 0.20 -1.57
CA TYR A 156 9.64 1.01 -1.33
C TYR A 156 9.95 1.83 -2.58
N GLN A 157 9.54 3.10 -2.63
CA GLN A 157 10.08 4.05 -3.59
C GLN A 157 11.34 4.72 -3.01
N SER A 158 12.45 3.99 -2.93
CA SER A 158 13.72 4.72 -2.89
C SER A 158 13.98 5.32 -4.26
N GLY A 159 13.85 6.63 -4.35
CA GLY A 159 14.65 7.37 -5.31
C GLY A 159 16.11 7.01 -5.07
N ARG A 160 16.73 6.34 -6.05
CA ARG A 160 18.15 5.99 -6.09
C ARG A 160 18.97 7.16 -5.52
N LEU A 161 19.59 6.95 -4.36
CA LEU A 161 20.54 7.85 -3.70
C LEU A 161 21.76 8.10 -4.60
N ARG A 162 21.60 8.94 -5.63
CA ARG A 162 22.67 9.57 -6.40
C ARG A 162 22.32 11.03 -6.63
N ARG A 163 22.12 11.77 -5.52
CA ARG A 163 22.16 13.25 -5.39
C ARG A 163 21.76 13.67 -3.96
N SER A 164 22.36 13.09 -2.92
CA SER A 164 22.06 13.43 -1.52
C SER A 164 22.73 14.70 -0.99
N GLU A 165 23.48 15.46 -1.79
CA GLU A 165 24.09 16.72 -1.33
C GLU A 165 23.12 17.92 -1.28
N ARG A 166 21.80 17.72 -1.44
CA ARG A 166 20.81 18.82 -1.46
C ARG A 166 19.60 18.65 -0.56
N LEU A 167 19.63 17.69 0.36
CA LEU A 167 18.61 17.56 1.41
C LEU A 167 19.28 17.77 2.78
N THR A 168 19.76 19.00 3.02
CA THR A 168 20.10 19.41 4.38
C THR A 168 18.80 19.68 5.14
N PRO A 169 18.61 19.14 6.35
CA PRO A 169 17.55 19.57 7.24
C PRO A 169 17.82 21.05 7.57
N ARG A 170 16.85 21.94 7.37
CA ARG A 170 16.86 23.20 8.13
C ARG A 170 16.66 22.81 9.59
N GLN A 171 17.75 22.77 10.35
CA GLN A 171 17.69 22.93 11.80
C GLN A 171 17.06 24.29 12.07
N GLY A 172 15.75 24.29 12.33
CA GLY A 172 15.06 25.45 12.86
C GLY A 172 15.55 25.69 14.29
N ARG A 173 16.27 26.79 14.47
CA ARG A 173 16.51 27.40 15.79
C ARG A 173 15.16 27.90 16.34
N VAL A 174 15.01 27.72 17.65
CA VAL A 174 14.13 28.39 18.64
C VAL A 174 12.89 29.09 18.09
#